data_AF-A0A8T8I2L5-F1
#
_entry.id   AF-A0A8T8I2L5-F1
#
_cell.length_a   1.000
_cell.length_b   1.000
_cell.length_c   1.000
_cell.angle_alpha   90.00
_cell.angle_beta   90.00
_cell.angle_gamma   90.00
#
_symmetry.space_group_name_H-M   'P 1'
#
loop_
_entity.id
_entity.type
_entity.pdbx_description
1 polymer ?
#
loop_
_entity_poly.entity_id
_entity_poly.type
_entity_poly.pdbx_seq_one_letter_code
_entity_poly.pdbx_strand_id
1 'polypeptide(L)'
;MPTLPITANYLRAGDDWTVTVRAGDQVLGATAPGLIAARVQVDLLVEEIARGHADRAVVHLLDGDALAFSAVYLHTRHGLAVPVLPHPEPSTPHDQAIEV
;
A
#
# COMPACT_ATOMS: atom_id res chain seq x y z
N MET A 1 6.55 6.11 22.41
CA MET A 1 6.32 7.01 21.25
C MET A 1 5.47 6.24 20.26
N PRO A 2 4.30 6.74 19.83
CA PRO A 2 3.51 6.05 18.83
C PRO A 2 4.31 5.98 17.53
N THR A 3 4.56 4.77 17.05
CA THR A 3 5.18 4.54 15.74
C THR A 3 4.17 4.96 14.69
N LEU A 4 4.44 6.02 13.93
CA LEU A 4 3.58 6.41 12.81
C LEU A 4 3.53 5.25 11.81
N PRO A 5 2.33 4.85 11.34
CA PRO A 5 2.20 3.70 10.45
C PRO A 5 2.88 3.99 9.12
N ILE A 6 3.54 2.98 8.56
CA ILE A 6 4.08 3.05 7.21
C ILE A 6 2.96 2.66 6.25
N THR A 7 2.69 3.49 5.26
CA THR A 7 1.68 3.21 4.21
C THR A 7 2.37 3.05 2.87
N ALA A 8 2.00 2.04 2.10
CA ALA A 8 2.44 1.84 0.72
C ALA A 8 1.23 1.92 -0.21
N ASN A 9 1.11 3.01 -0.99
CA ASN A 9 0.03 3.20 -1.94
C ASN A 9 0.46 2.78 -3.35
N TYR A 10 -0.39 2.00 -4.01
CA TYR A 10 -0.21 1.46 -5.34
C TYR A 10 -1.17 2.16 -6.31
N LEU A 11 -0.65 2.64 -7.43
CA LEU A 11 -1.42 3.22 -8.52
C LEU A 11 -1.08 2.50 -9.81
N ARG A 12 -2.11 2.10 -10.57
CA ARG A 12 -1.94 1.46 -11.87
C ARG A 12 -1.67 2.54 -12.93
N ALA A 13 -0.61 2.33 -13.71
CA ALA A 13 -0.20 3.18 -14.83
C ALA A 13 -0.05 2.33 -16.10
N GLY A 14 -1.18 1.92 -16.69
CA GLY A 14 -1.20 0.96 -17.78
C GLY A 14 -0.79 -0.44 -17.31
N ASP A 15 0.28 -0.97 -17.89
CA ASP A 15 0.89 -2.26 -17.49
C ASP A 15 1.86 -2.12 -16.30
N ASP A 16 2.28 -0.89 -16.03
CA ASP A 16 3.17 -0.56 -14.93
C ASP A 16 2.40 -0.14 -13.67
N TRP A 17 3.13 -0.14 -12.56
CA TRP A 17 2.64 0.22 -11.24
C TRP A 17 3.55 1.27 -10.62
N THR A 18 2.94 2.35 -10.16
CA THR A 18 3.61 3.35 -9.32
C THR A 18 3.33 3.02 -7.87
N VAL A 19 4.37 2.99 -7.04
CA VAL A 19 4.26 2.81 -5.59
C VAL A 19 4.78 4.04 -4.87
N THR A 20 4.10 4.41 -3.79
CA THR A 20 4.51 5.49 -2.90
C THR A 20 4.47 5.00 -1.46
N VAL A 21 5.62 4.97 -0.80
CA VAL A 21 5.76 4.61 0.61
C VAL A 21 5.87 5.89 1.44
N ARG A 22 5.06 6.00 2.50
CA ARG A 22 5.07 7.15 3.43
C ARG A 22 5.28 6.68 4.86
N ALA A 23 6.07 7.44 5.61
CA ALA A 23 6.29 7.26 7.04
C ALA A 23 6.52 8.63 7.69
N GLY A 24 5.50 9.17 8.36
CA GLY A 24 5.50 10.57 8.80
C GLY A 24 5.69 11.52 7.61
N ASP A 25 6.68 12.41 7.70
CA ASP A 25 7.00 13.38 6.65
C ASP A 25 7.86 12.81 5.50
N GLN A 26 8.33 11.56 5.63
CA GLN A 26 9.15 10.93 4.60
C GLN A 26 8.26 10.26 3.55
N VAL A 27 8.60 10.47 2.27
CA VAL A 27 7.91 9.88 1.12
C VAL A 27 8.97 9.35 0.15
N LEU A 28 8.88 8.08 -0.19
CA LEU A 28 9.67 7.45 -1.24
C LEU A 28 8.75 6.85 -2.31
N GLY A 29 9.23 6.71 -3.54
CA GLY A 29 8.43 6.15 -4.61
C GLY A 29 9.26 5.41 -5.65
N ALA A 30 8.62 4.45 -6.31
CA ALA A 30 9.23 3.66 -7.37
C ALA A 30 8.18 3.25 -8.41
N THR A 31 8.64 2.82 -9.57
CA THR A 31 7.80 2.22 -10.62
C THR A 31 8.27 0.81 -10.92
N ALA A 32 7.33 -0.10 -11.20
CA ALA A 32 7.66 -1.48 -11.52
C ALA A 32 6.65 -2.10 -12.49
N PRO A 33 7.08 -3.08 -13.32
CA PRO A 33 6.19 -3.80 -14.22
C PRO A 33 5.34 -4.81 -13.44
N GLY A 34 4.02 -4.59 -13.43
CA GLY A 34 3.09 -5.47 -12.71
C GLY A 34 3.13 -5.34 -11.17
N LEU A 35 2.06 -5.84 -10.53
CA LEU A 35 1.83 -5.67 -9.09
C LEU A 35 2.83 -6.45 -8.23
N ILE A 36 3.28 -7.62 -8.68
CA ILE A 36 4.21 -8.45 -7.92
C ILE A 36 5.59 -7.78 -7.83
N ALA A 37 6.08 -7.22 -8.94
CA ALA A 37 7.34 -6.47 -8.92
C ALA A 37 7.22 -5.19 -8.07
N ALA A 38 6.08 -4.50 -8.16
CA ALA A 38 5.78 -3.36 -7.30
C ALA A 38 5.79 -3.72 -5.81
N ARG A 39 5.29 -4.92 -5.44
CA ARG A 39 5.33 -5.40 -4.05
C ARG A 39 6.75 -5.62 -3.54
N VAL A 40 7.65 -6.10 -4.39
CA VAL A 40 9.08 -6.26 -4.06
C VAL A 40 9.76 -4.89 -3.90
N GLN A 41 9.46 -3.93 -4.78
CA GLN A 41 10.00 -2.57 -4.65
C GLN A 41 9.60 -1.92 -3.32
N VAL A 42 8.37 -2.14 -2.87
CA VAL A 42 7.92 -1.63 -1.56
C VAL A 42 8.74 -2.18 -0.41
N ASP A 43 9.19 -3.44 -0.43
CA ASP A 43 10.05 -3.96 0.66
C ASP A 43 11.37 -3.18 0.74
N LEU A 44 11.99 -2.87 -0.39
CA LEU A 44 13.22 -2.07 -0.45
C LEU A 44 12.99 -0.64 0.05
N LEU A 45 11.90 0.00 -0.37
CA LEU A 45 11.55 1.35 0.08
C LEU A 45 11.23 1.39 1.58
N VAL A 46 10.60 0.34 2.11
CA VAL A 46 10.31 0.21 3.55
C VAL A 46 11.60 0.03 4.35
N GLU A 47 12.56 -0.73 3.84
CA GLU A 47 13.90 -0.85 4.45
C GLU A 47 14.63 0.49 4.51
N GLU A 48 14.59 1.25 3.41
CA GLU A 48 15.21 2.57 3.32
C GLU A 48 14.56 3.58 4.27
N ILE A 49 13.23 3.72 4.22
CA ILE A 49 12.51 4.77 4.96
C ILE A 49 12.53 4.55 6.48
N ALA A 50 12.60 3.29 6.90
CA ALA A 50 12.51 2.91 8.30
C ALA A 50 13.87 2.84 9.01
N ARG A 51 14.99 3.11 8.32
CA ARG A 51 16.36 3.25 8.88
C ARG A 51 16.71 2.21 9.97
N GLY A 52 16.32 0.95 9.79
CA GLY A 52 16.68 -0.17 10.68
C GLY A 52 15.70 -0.51 11.82
N HIS A 53 14.50 0.10 11.91
CA HIS A 53 13.50 -0.29 12.92
C HIS A 53 12.78 -1.62 12.57
N ALA A 54 13.20 -2.76 13.11
CA ALA A 54 12.76 -4.09 12.67
C ALA A 54 11.24 -4.37 12.77
N ASP A 55 10.55 -3.84 13.79
CA ASP A 55 9.12 -4.11 14.01
C ASP A 55 8.25 -2.97 13.48
N ARG A 56 7.76 -3.13 12.24
CA ARG A 56 6.94 -2.12 11.58
C ARG A 56 5.80 -2.73 10.77
N ALA A 57 4.58 -2.33 11.09
CA ALA A 57 3.41 -2.63 10.30
C ALA A 57 3.40 -1.74 9.05
N VAL A 58 3.23 -2.37 7.89
CA VAL A 58 3.06 -1.68 6.60
C VAL A 58 1.64 -1.91 6.13
N VAL A 59 0.90 -0.82 5.94
CA VAL A 59 -0.45 -0.85 5.38
C VAL A 59 -0.33 -0.67 3.86
N HIS A 60 -0.70 -1.70 3.11
CA HIS A 60 -0.70 -1.65 1.65
C HIS A 60 -2.07 -1.19 1.15
N LEU A 61 -2.08 -0.21 0.24
CA LEU A 61 -3.27 0.49 -0.23
C LEU A 61 -3.30 0.50 -1.75
N LEU A 62 -4.43 0.19 -2.37
CA LEU A 62 -4.64 0.36 -3.81
C LEU A 62 -5.51 1.59 -3.99
N ASP A 63 -4.94 2.66 -4.53
CA ASP A 63 -5.61 3.96 -4.63
C ASP A 63 -6.28 4.38 -3.30
N GLY A 64 -5.56 4.19 -2.19
CA GLY A 64 -6.04 4.51 -0.85
C GLY A 64 -6.82 3.39 -0.13
N ASP A 65 -7.12 2.26 -0.78
CA ASP A 65 -7.94 1.18 -0.20
C ASP A 65 -7.15 -0.10 0.08
N ALA A 66 -7.12 -0.49 1.37
CA ALA A 66 -6.42 -1.68 1.85
C ALA A 66 -7.11 -3.00 1.46
N LEU A 67 -8.44 -3.02 1.44
CA LEU A 67 -9.21 -4.19 1.01
C LEU A 67 -9.01 -4.41 -0.48
N ALA A 68 -9.05 -3.31 -1.25
CA ALA A 68 -8.83 -3.35 -2.69
C ALA A 68 -7.43 -3.90 -3.02
N PHE A 69 -6.41 -3.43 -2.33
CA PHE A 69 -5.06 -3.99 -2.46
C PHE A 69 -5.04 -5.49 -2.17
N SER A 70 -5.59 -5.90 -1.02
CA SER A 70 -5.53 -7.27 -0.55
C SER A 70 -6.17 -8.23 -1.54
N ALA A 71 -7.35 -7.88 -2.04
CA ALA A 71 -8.07 -8.67 -3.03
C ALA A 71 -7.28 -8.77 -4.35
N VAL A 72 -6.83 -7.65 -4.93
CA VAL A 72 -6.09 -7.67 -6.20
C VAL A 72 -4.76 -8.42 -6.05
N TYR A 73 -4.03 -8.20 -4.96
CA TYR A 73 -2.74 -8.83 -4.70
C TYR A 73 -2.85 -10.36 -4.60
N LEU A 74 -3.79 -10.86 -3.81
CA LEU A 74 -3.97 -12.30 -3.63
C LEU A 74 -4.36 -12.98 -4.94
N HIS A 75 -5.29 -12.39 -5.71
CA HIS A 75 -5.67 -12.95 -7.02
C HIS A 75 -4.48 -12.96 -7.98
N THR A 76 -3.74 -11.84 -8.08
CA THR A 76 -2.56 -11.75 -8.94
C THR A 76 -1.50 -12.78 -8.54
N ARG A 77 -1.23 -12.93 -7.24
CA ARG A 77 -0.23 -13.88 -6.72
C ARG A 77 -0.60 -15.33 -7.01
N HIS A 78 -1.88 -15.66 -7.06
CA HIS A 78 -2.39 -16.99 -7.37
C HIS A 78 -2.69 -17.21 -8.86
N GLY A 79 -2.37 -16.25 -9.74
CA GLY A 79 -2.67 -16.35 -11.17
C GLY A 79 -4.17 -16.37 -11.48
N LEU A 80 -5.00 -15.87 -10.57
CA LEU A 80 -6.44 -15.76 -10.74
C LEU A 80 -6.80 -14.46 -11.46
N ALA A 81 -7.99 -14.44 -12.07
CA ALA A 81 -8.53 -13.21 -12.63
C ALA A 81 -8.62 -12.13 -11.54
N VAL A 82 -8.16 -10.92 -11.87
CA VAL A 82 -8.24 -9.78 -10.95
C VAL A 82 -9.71 -9.43 -10.72
N PRO A 83 -10.16 -9.31 -9.46
CA PRO A 83 -11.54 -8.97 -9.16
C PRO A 83 -11.85 -7.55 -9.64
N VAL A 84 -13.00 -7.37 -10.27
CA VAL A 84 -13.57 -6.04 -10.49
C VAL A 84 -14.10 -5.57 -9.14
N LEU A 85 -13.29 -4.82 -8.42
CA LEU A 85 -13.69 -4.23 -7.15
C LEU A 85 -14.39 -2.90 -7.44
N PRO A 86 -15.52 -2.61 -6.78
CA PRO A 86 -16.11 -1.28 -6.86
C PRO A 86 -15.07 -0.26 -6.38
N HIS A 87 -14.90 0.83 -7.12
CA HIS A 87 -14.06 1.95 -6.68
C HIS A 87 -14.63 2.43 -5.34
N PRO A 88 -13.81 2.53 -4.27
CA PRO A 88 -14.31 3.09 -3.02
C PRO A 88 -14.76 4.52 -3.33
N GLU A 89 -16.03 4.83 -3.05
CA GLU A 89 -16.44 6.23 -2.93
C GLU A 89 -15.50 6.88 -1.90
N PRO A 90 -15.07 8.14 -2.11
CA PRO A 90 -14.13 8.80 -1.22
C PRO A 90 -14.68 8.72 0.20
N SER A 91 -14.02 7.91 1.02
CA SER A 91 -14.45 7.66 2.39
C SER A 91 -14.46 8.98 3.14
N THR A 92 -15.65 9.35 3.60
CA THR A 92 -15.88 10.29 4.70
C THR A 92 -14.82 10.03 5.79
N PRO A 93 -14.24 11.08 6.40
CA PRO A 93 -13.24 10.91 7.45
C PRO A 93 -13.77 9.93 8.50
N HIS A 94 -13.08 8.80 8.67
CA HIS A 94 -13.43 7.84 9.72
C HIS A 94 -13.02 8.45 11.05
N ASP A 95 -13.90 9.29 11.59
CA ASP A 95 -13.86 9.76 12.97
C ASP A 95 -14.25 8.57 13.86
N GLN A 96 -13.32 7.64 14.06
CA GLN A 96 -13.48 6.61 15.09
C GLN A 96 -13.10 7.24 16.43
N ALA A 97 -14.08 7.89 17.06
CA ALA A 97 -14.06 8.11 18.49
C ALA A 97 -14.00 6.74 19.18
N ILE A 98 -12.82 6.39 19.69
CA ILE A 98 -12.66 5.30 20.65
C ILE A 98 -13.24 5.84 21.96
N GLU A 99 -14.49 5.48 22.24
CA GLU A 99 -15.10 5.72 23.55
C GLU A 99 -14.42 4.77 24.56
N VAL A 100 -13.94 5.35 25.67
CA VAL A 100 -13.16 4.70 26.75
C VAL A 100 -14.09 4.22 27.84
#